data_AF-A0A1X0QAG3-F1
#
_entry.id   AF-A0A1X0QAG3-F1
#
_cell.length_a   1.000
_cell.length_b   1.000
_cell.length_c   1.000
_cell.angle_alpha   90.00
_cell.angle_beta   90.00
_cell.angle_gamma   90.00
#
_symmetry.space_group_name_H-M   'P 1'
#
loop_
_entity.id
_entity.type
_entity.pdbx_description
1 polymer ?
#
loop_
_entity_poly.entity_id
_entity_poly.type
_entity_poly.pdbx_seq_one_letter_code
_entity_poly.pdbx_strand_id
1 'polypeptide(L)'
;MEKIQVYLVQGPSCSGKTTLSKYLYNKLISIDIPTVLLSTDMYYKTFKDKLTYDKIIGYDFDNPAALNWDALSDTFKAYGTRQREIPISSYSFQTKKQEIFKIDNIYPKVIILEGIYSFNLFSKKFFNIKEFS
;
A
#
# COMPACT_ATOMS: atom_id res chain seq x y z
N MET A 1 11.89 -7.04 -21.73
CA MET A 1 11.43 -7.31 -20.35
C MET A 1 9.97 -7.73 -20.39
N GLU A 2 9.59 -8.79 -19.68
CA GLU A 2 8.18 -9.18 -19.54
C GLU A 2 7.45 -8.07 -18.77
N LYS A 3 6.33 -7.59 -19.32
CA LYS A 3 5.58 -6.44 -18.78
C LYS A 3 4.73 -6.90 -17.59
N ILE A 4 4.90 -6.27 -16.43
CA ILE A 4 4.03 -6.48 -15.27
C ILE A 4 2.71 -5.72 -15.50
N GLN A 5 1.59 -6.39 -15.27
CA GLN A 5 0.26 -5.77 -15.27
C GLN A 5 -0.07 -5.26 -13.86
N VAL A 6 -0.61 -4.05 -13.77
CA VAL A 6 -0.99 -3.43 -12.50
C VAL A 6 -2.49 -3.17 -12.51
N TYR A 7 -3.19 -3.73 -11.52
CA TYR A 7 -4.62 -3.53 -11.30
C TYR A 7 -4.81 -2.68 -10.06
N LEU A 8 -5.46 -1.52 -10.23
CA LEU A 8 -5.70 -0.59 -9.15
C LEU A 8 -7.17 -0.63 -8.76
N VAL A 9 -7.44 -0.89 -7.48
CA VAL A 9 -8.78 -0.93 -6.92
C VAL A 9 -8.90 0.24 -5.95
N GLN A 10 -9.61 1.29 -6.35
CA GLN A 10 -9.83 2.50 -5.55
C GLN A 10 -11.30 2.68 -5.19
N GLY A 11 -11.55 3.24 -4.00
CA GLY A 11 -12.89 3.57 -3.52
C GLY A 11 -12.91 3.83 -2.00
N PRO A 12 -14.01 4.35 -1.45
CA PRO A 12 -14.10 4.69 -0.04
C PRO A 12 -14.00 3.45 0.85
N SER A 13 -13.66 3.64 2.12
CA SER A 13 -13.71 2.58 3.13
C SER A 13 -15.08 1.88 3.15
N CYS A 14 -15.09 0.57 3.43
CA CYS A 14 -16.29 -0.29 3.39
C CYS A 14 -16.98 -0.47 2.02
N SER A 15 -16.43 0.00 0.90
CA SER A 15 -17.05 -0.17 -0.43
C SER A 15 -16.86 -1.55 -1.08
N GLY A 16 -16.28 -2.53 -0.37
CA GLY A 16 -16.03 -3.88 -0.89
C GLY A 16 -14.71 -4.09 -1.65
N LYS A 17 -13.79 -3.11 -1.66
CA LYS A 17 -12.49 -3.19 -2.36
C LYS A 17 -11.66 -4.40 -1.97
N THR A 18 -11.51 -4.63 -0.67
CA THR A 18 -10.71 -5.74 -0.14
C THR A 18 -11.33 -7.08 -0.55
N THR A 19 -12.66 -7.19 -0.56
CA THR A 19 -13.37 -8.38 -1.03
C THR A 19 -13.12 -8.62 -2.51
N LEU A 20 -13.28 -7.59 -3.35
CA LEU A 20 -13.03 -7.67 -4.78
C LEU A 20 -11.57 -8.03 -5.09
N SER A 21 -10.63 -7.40 -4.39
CA SER A 21 -9.19 -7.59 -4.62
C SER A 21 -8.72 -8.98 -4.20
N LYS A 22 -9.23 -9.50 -3.06
CA LYS A 22 -8.98 -10.89 -2.63
C LYS A 22 -9.61 -11.90 -3.58
N TYR A 23 -10.83 -11.64 -4.06
CA TYR A 23 -11.48 -12.49 -5.05
C TYR A 23 -10.66 -12.56 -6.34
N LEU A 24 -10.23 -11.41 -6.87
CA LEU A 24 -9.42 -11.33 -8.08
C LEU A 24 -8.05 -12.01 -7.90
N TYR A 25 -7.38 -11.76 -6.77
CA TYR A 25 -6.14 -12.43 -6.40
C TYR A 25 -6.30 -13.96 -6.42
N ASN A 26 -7.31 -14.48 -5.72
CA ASN A 26 -7.58 -15.92 -5.65
C ASN A 26 -7.88 -16.53 -7.03
N LYS A 27 -8.58 -15.79 -7.91
CA LYS A 27 -8.85 -16.24 -9.27
C LYS A 27 -7.60 -16.31 -10.13
N LEU A 28 -6.71 -15.30 -10.06
CA LEU A 28 -5.47 -15.27 -10.85
C LEU A 28 -4.50 -16.37 -10.43
N ILE A 29 -4.32 -16.58 -9.12
CA ILE A 29 -3.47 -17.68 -8.63
C ILE A 29 -4.04 -19.05 -9.00
N SER A 30 -5.37 -19.21 -9.07
CA SER A 30 -6.01 -20.49 -9.42
C SER A 30 -5.80 -20.92 -10.89
N ILE A 31 -5.32 -20.00 -11.73
CA ILE A 31 -4.95 -20.25 -13.13
C ILE A 31 -3.44 -20.03 -13.35
N ASP A 32 -2.64 -20.22 -12.29
CA ASP A 32 -1.17 -20.16 -12.30
C ASP A 32 -0.58 -18.83 -12.79
N ILE A 33 -1.27 -17.70 -12.56
CA ILE A 33 -0.72 -16.36 -12.81
C ILE A 33 -0.06 -15.84 -11.52
N PRO A 34 1.29 -15.71 -11.48
CA PRO A 34 1.98 -15.17 -10.31
C PRO A 34 1.49 -13.75 -10.02
N THR A 35 0.86 -13.58 -8.86
CA THR A 35 0.16 -12.34 -8.51
C THR A 35 0.56 -11.91 -7.10
N VAL A 36 0.73 -10.61 -6.89
CA VAL A 36 0.87 -10.01 -5.56
C VAL A 36 -0.33 -9.11 -5.29
N LEU A 37 -0.86 -9.17 -4.07
CA LEU A 37 -1.88 -8.24 -3.56
C LEU A 37 -1.26 -7.33 -2.51
N LEU A 38 -1.32 -6.02 -2.73
CA LEU A 38 -0.87 -4.99 -1.81
C LEU A 38 -2.07 -4.14 -1.37
N SER A 39 -2.07 -3.76 -0.10
CA SER A 39 -3.01 -2.78 0.45
C SER A 39 -2.25 -1.53 0.87
N THR A 40 -2.77 -0.34 0.54
CA THR A 40 -2.18 0.92 1.00
C THR A 40 -2.18 1.04 2.52
N ASP A 41 -3.09 0.35 3.21
CA ASP A 41 -3.20 0.38 4.67
C ASP A 41 -1.97 -0.21 5.38
N MET A 42 -1.17 -0.99 4.67
CA MET A 42 0.11 -1.51 5.19
C MET A 42 1.21 -0.44 5.23
N TYR A 43 0.97 0.72 4.64
CA TYR A 43 1.96 1.78 4.42
C TYR A 43 1.61 3.07 5.17
N TYR A 44 0.90 3.04 6.28
CA TYR A 44 0.78 4.23 7.14
C TYR A 44 2.13 4.58 7.80
N LYS A 45 2.34 5.88 8.07
CA LYS A 45 3.52 6.36 8.80
C LYS A 45 3.45 5.98 10.27
N THR A 46 4.60 5.60 10.83
CA THR A 46 4.75 5.47 12.29
C THR A 46 4.45 6.80 12.98
N PHE A 47 3.69 6.75 14.07
CA PHE A 47 3.49 7.91 14.91
C PHE A 47 4.82 8.24 15.60
N LYS A 48 5.32 9.47 15.43
CA LYS A 48 6.46 9.95 16.22
C LYS A 48 5.99 10.07 17.68
N ASP A 49 6.78 9.59 18.62
CA ASP A 49 6.42 9.58 20.05
C ASP A 49 5.97 10.97 20.54
N LYS A 50 4.99 10.97 21.46
CA LYS A 50 4.28 12.11 22.10
C LYS A 50 3.06 12.71 21.37
N LEU A 51 2.27 11.91 20.65
CA LEU A 51 0.88 12.31 20.40
C LEU A 51 0.04 12.06 21.65
N THR A 52 -0.67 13.08 22.13
CA THR A 52 -1.66 12.92 23.21
C THR A 52 -2.80 12.01 22.74
N TYR A 53 -3.49 11.35 23.67
CA TYR A 53 -4.62 10.46 23.37
C TYR A 53 -5.67 11.14 22.46
N ASP A 54 -5.98 12.41 22.73
CA ASP A 54 -6.93 13.19 21.93
C ASP A 54 -6.46 13.40 20.49
N LYS A 55 -5.15 13.62 20.28
CA LYS A 55 -4.57 13.73 18.94
C LYS A 55 -4.56 12.40 18.19
N ILE A 56 -4.51 11.28 18.89
CA ILE A 56 -4.57 9.94 18.29
C ILE A 56 -5.99 9.63 17.82
N ILE A 57 -7.01 9.95 18.63
CA ILE A 57 -8.42 9.72 18.25
C ILE A 57 -8.82 10.61 17.08
N GLY A 58 -8.39 11.86 17.09
CA GLY A 58 -8.68 12.80 16.00
C GLY A 58 -7.79 12.64 14.77
N TYR A 59 -6.93 11.60 14.71
CA TYR A 59 -6.02 11.43 13.59
C TYR A 59 -6.77 10.98 12.34
N ASP A 60 -6.67 11.79 11.29
CA ASP A 60 -7.28 11.53 9.99
C ASP A 60 -6.44 10.52 9.18
N PHE A 61 -6.78 9.24 9.29
CA PHE A 61 -6.19 8.18 8.46
C PHE A 61 -6.58 8.27 6.98
N ASP A 62 -7.68 8.96 6.67
CA ASP A 62 -8.08 9.21 5.30
C ASP A 62 -7.30 10.39 4.70
N ASN A 63 -6.43 11.07 5.45
CA ASN A 63 -5.53 12.06 4.87
C ASN A 63 -4.42 11.35 4.06
N PRO A 64 -4.20 11.67 2.77
CA PRO A 64 -3.10 11.10 1.99
C PRO A 64 -1.73 11.28 2.65
N ALA A 65 -1.51 12.33 3.44
CA ALA A 65 -0.26 12.56 4.16
C ALA A 65 -0.01 11.52 5.27
N ALA A 66 -1.02 10.76 5.70
CA ALA A 66 -0.88 9.68 6.66
C ALA A 66 -0.12 8.47 6.08
N LEU A 67 -0.11 8.32 4.75
CA LEU A 67 0.59 7.24 4.06
C LEU A 67 2.07 7.58 3.83
N ASN A 68 2.91 6.58 4.02
CA ASN A 68 4.31 6.54 3.62
C ASN A 68 4.42 6.14 2.14
N TRP A 69 4.20 7.14 1.27
CA TRP A 69 4.27 6.97 -0.18
C TRP A 69 5.63 6.51 -0.68
N ASP A 70 6.71 6.91 -0.01
CA ASP A 70 8.07 6.49 -0.37
C ASP A 70 8.24 4.98 -0.19
N ALA A 71 7.82 4.44 0.96
CA ALA A 71 7.86 3.00 1.20
C ALA A 71 7.02 2.21 0.19
N LEU A 72 5.82 2.71 -0.15
CA LEU A 72 4.98 2.08 -1.18
C LEU A 72 5.64 2.16 -2.57
N SER A 73 6.24 3.30 -2.92
CA SER A 73 6.96 3.50 -4.17
C SER A 73 8.16 2.56 -4.28
N ASP A 74 8.90 2.36 -3.21
CA ASP A 74 10.06 1.48 -3.16
C ASP A 74 9.66 0.01 -3.36
N THR A 75 8.58 -0.45 -2.72
CA THR A 75 7.98 -1.77 -3.01
C THR A 75 7.69 -1.93 -4.50
N PHE A 76 6.99 -0.97 -5.10
CA PHE A 76 6.60 -1.02 -6.51
C PHE A 76 7.78 -1.01 -7.47
N LYS A 77 8.77 -0.15 -7.21
CA LYS A 77 10.02 -0.08 -7.99
C LYS A 77 10.80 -1.38 -7.87
N ALA A 78 10.87 -1.98 -6.70
CA ALA A 78 11.56 -3.26 -6.50
C ALA A 78 10.93 -4.37 -7.33
N TYR A 79 9.59 -4.45 -7.38
CA TYR A 79 8.90 -5.36 -8.29
C TYR A 79 9.16 -5.03 -9.76
N GLY A 80 9.01 -3.76 -10.16
CA GLY A 80 9.19 -3.32 -11.55
C GLY A 80 10.61 -3.52 -12.09
N THR A 81 11.62 -3.40 -11.22
CA THR A 81 13.04 -3.64 -11.54
C THR A 81 13.46 -5.10 -11.30
N ARG A 82 12.53 -5.98 -10.90
CA ARG A 82 12.75 -7.41 -10.65
C ARG A 82 13.89 -7.68 -9.66
N GLN A 83 13.96 -6.91 -8.57
CA GLN A 83 14.91 -7.16 -7.49
C GLN A 83 14.69 -8.54 -6.87
N ARG A 84 15.76 -9.20 -6.39
CA ARG A 84 15.66 -10.52 -5.73
C ARG A 84 14.85 -10.44 -4.43
N GLU A 85 15.05 -9.38 -3.68
CA GLU A 85 14.38 -9.10 -2.41
C GLU A 85 13.49 -7.87 -2.58
N ILE A 86 12.28 -7.94 -2.04
CA ILE A 86 11.31 -6.85 -2.10
C ILE A 86 11.12 -6.27 -0.70
N PRO A 87 11.34 -4.97 -0.48
CA PRO A 87 10.92 -4.32 0.75
C PRO A 87 9.39 -4.30 0.80
N ILE A 88 8.81 -4.76 1.90
CA ILE A 88 7.38 -4.74 2.16
C ILE A 88 7.17 -4.09 3.51
N SER A 89 6.16 -3.23 3.57
CA SER A 89 5.72 -2.59 4.81
C SER A 89 4.60 -3.38 5.45
N SER A 90 4.53 -3.37 6.77
CA SER A 90 3.35 -3.71 7.56
C SER A 90 3.10 -2.58 8.54
N TYR A 91 1.84 -2.25 8.78
CA TYR A 91 1.46 -1.25 9.77
C TYR A 91 0.51 -1.87 10.79
N SER A 92 0.84 -1.71 12.08
CA SER A 92 -0.02 -2.15 13.16
C SER A 92 -0.83 -0.98 13.69
N PHE A 93 -2.15 -1.05 13.55
CA PHE A 93 -3.06 -0.06 14.14
C PHE A 93 -3.10 -0.12 15.67
N GLN A 94 -2.62 -1.21 16.29
CA GLN A 94 -2.51 -1.33 17.74
C GLN A 94 -1.28 -0.60 18.26
N THR A 95 -0.10 -0.87 17.67
CA THR A 95 1.16 -0.27 18.11
C THR A 95 1.46 1.07 17.45
N LYS A 96 0.71 1.44 16.40
CA LYS A 96 0.89 2.64 15.56
C LYS A 96 2.28 2.72 14.92
N LYS A 97 2.86 1.56 14.64
CA LYS A 97 4.20 1.42 14.08
C LYS A 97 4.13 0.76 12.72
N GLN A 98 4.91 1.33 11.81
CA GLN A 98 5.30 0.75 10.55
C GLN A 98 6.56 -0.09 10.75
N GLU A 99 6.57 -1.28 10.19
CA GLU A 99 7.72 -2.16 10.10
C GLU A 99 7.99 -2.47 8.63
N ILE A 100 9.26 -2.39 8.22
CA ILE A 100 9.67 -2.74 6.86
C ILE A 100 10.56 -3.98 6.95
N PHE A 101 10.21 -5.00 6.18
CA PHE A 101 10.98 -6.24 6.06
C PHE A 101 11.19 -6.58 4.60
N LYS A 102 12.08 -7.52 4.33
CA LYS A 102 12.36 -8.00 2.97
C LYS A 102 11.79 -9.39 2.78
N ILE A 103 11.16 -9.61 1.64
CA ILE A 103 10.70 -10.93 1.20
C ILE A 103 11.39 -11.33 -0.10
N ASP A 104 11.51 -12.63 -0.35
CA ASP A 104 11.96 -13.12 -1.65
C ASP A 104 10.92 -12.76 -2.73
N ASN A 105 11.43 -12.31 -3.89
CA ASN A 105 10.57 -11.92 -4.99
C ASN A 105 9.99 -13.16 -5.69
N ILE A 106 8.66 -13.23 -5.77
CA ILE A 106 7.95 -14.25 -6.53
C ILE A 106 7.88 -13.95 -8.05
N TYR A 107 8.47 -12.83 -8.48
CA TYR A 107 8.48 -12.31 -9.84
C TYR A 107 7.07 -12.23 -10.45
N PRO A 108 6.14 -11.46 -9.85
CA PRO A 108 4.75 -11.45 -10.27
C PRO A 108 4.57 -10.95 -11.70
N LYS A 109 3.59 -11.53 -12.39
CA LYS A 109 3.05 -11.00 -13.66
C LYS A 109 1.98 -9.95 -13.41
N VAL A 110 1.27 -10.04 -12.28
CA VAL A 110 0.21 -9.11 -11.89
C VAL A 110 0.47 -8.55 -10.48
N ILE A 111 0.31 -7.25 -10.32
CA ILE A 111 0.25 -6.59 -9.01
C ILE A 111 -1.14 -5.97 -8.86
N ILE A 112 -1.85 -6.36 -7.81
CA ILE A 112 -3.11 -5.72 -7.41
C ILE A 112 -2.78 -4.76 -6.27
N LEU A 113 -3.12 -3.48 -6.43
CA LEU A 113 -3.06 -2.49 -5.36
C LEU A 113 -4.46 -2.02 -5.01
N GLU A 114 -4.84 -2.21 -3.76
CA GLU A 114 -6.12 -1.76 -3.24
C GLU A 114 -5.92 -0.69 -2.16
N GLY A 115 -6.85 0.27 -2.10
CA GLY A 115 -6.78 1.37 -1.14
C GLY A 115 -7.66 2.54 -1.53
N ILE A 116 -7.91 3.44 -0.58
CA ILE A 116 -8.70 4.66 -0.83
C ILE A 116 -8.01 5.64 -1.80
N TYR A 117 -6.68 5.52 -1.96
CA TYR A 117 -5.85 6.36 -2.82
C TYR A 117 -4.89 5.56 -3.72
N SER A 118 -5.25 4.35 -4.14
CA SER A 118 -4.36 3.49 -4.93
C SER A 118 -3.89 4.15 -6.25
N PHE A 119 -4.67 5.07 -6.83
CA PHE A 119 -4.27 5.80 -8.05
C PHE A 119 -3.21 6.85 -7.79
N ASN A 120 -3.11 7.37 -6.56
CA ASN A 120 -2.16 8.44 -6.22
C ASN A 120 -0.71 7.99 -6.29
N LEU A 121 -0.43 6.68 -6.20
CA LEU A 121 0.92 6.12 -6.29
C LEU A 121 1.66 6.56 -7.57
N PHE A 122 0.95 6.74 -8.68
CA PHE A 122 1.55 7.13 -9.95
C PHE A 122 1.49 8.65 -10.21
N SER A 123 0.97 9.41 -9.25
CA SER A 123 0.92 10.86 -9.36
C SER A 123 2.28 11.47 -9.07
N LYS A 124 2.69 12.44 -9.90
CA LYS A 124 3.86 13.31 -9.62
C LYS A 124 3.52 14.45 -8.65
N LYS A 125 2.25 14.63 -8.31
CA LYS A 125 1.73 15.71 -7.46
C LYS A 125 0.77 15.13 -6.42
N PHE A 126 1.06 15.35 -5.16
CA PHE A 126 0.19 14.98 -4.06
C PHE A 126 -0.46 16.23 -3.50
N PHE A 127 -1.73 16.14 -3.10
CA PHE A 127 -2.35 17.20 -2.30
C PHE A 127 -1.62 17.27 -0.95
N ASN A 128 -0.79 18.29 -0.79
CA ASN A 128 -0.10 18.58 0.46
C ASN A 128 -0.60 19.94 0.94
N ILE A 129 -1.58 19.90 1.83
CA ILE A 129 -2.16 21.09 2.45
C ILE A 129 -1.27 21.38 3.66
N LYS A 130 -0.58 22.52 3.66
CA LYS A 130 0.42 22.91 4.68
C LYS A 130 -0.18 22.96 6.10
N GLU A 131 -1.51 23.03 6.20
CA GLU A 131 -2.27 23.07 7.43
C GLU A 131 -2.25 21.74 8.24
N PHE A 132 -1.67 20.65 7.72
CA PHE A 132 -1.59 19.34 8.40
C PHE A 132 -0.16 18.85 8.71
N SER A 133 0.85 19.73 8.68
CA SER A 133 2.24 19.41 9.07
C SER A 133 2.58 19.79 10.51
#